data_AF-A0A0C2JMB6-F1
#
_entry.id   AF-A0A0C2JMB6-F1
#
_cell.length_a   1.000
_cell.length_b   1.000
_cell.length_c   1.000
_cell.angle_alpha   90.00
_cell.angle_beta   90.00
_cell.angle_gamma   90.00
#
_symmetry.space_group_name_H-M   'P 1'
#
loop_
_entity.id
_entity.type
_entity.pdbx_description
1 polymer ?
#
loop_
_entity_poly.entity_id
_entity_poly.type
_entity_poly.pdbx_seq_one_letter_code
_entity_poly.pdbx_strand_id
1 'polypeptide(L)'
;MNNTFSLLSLLVGSALMSGSALAQNTVTPSNAQLNNPDVDNGLQNYTINRTISDLSAAEIQAATRASVGCFMGCHRPAVEEVPETISPKISGLPAQYIYNQWSDMDGTRTSGLSVQMKEFVYLLSPKMMADVAIVLSDREMKYSPDANVVGGESWTRGKAIYDQSCKACHGEQAVSNNDRFPSFKGQMPYYLFEQLKNYRDEKRTNRDAPIMYPFAKMYNEDDYKDIIAYVTGQELKQIERTEFITGIGMPAPKDFVLPDTGQIQNFTHVHGEDSDYQGAEPRYTVSKSGKTTFDENTKLTWERDASRIWMTAIEGKEYCENLELDGYTDWRYPLIKELHTIADFGEFRPAIDTEAFLNMPRQSSGIWTFPVSNHPDHAWHIGFPDGHTMGQHTASTKLTRCVRADNNAAYHNLALVDNNDGTVTEKVTNRMWQQHIDFERRSWEDSIQYCEEMNFAGYDDWRLPDFKEMISIGDFNKVYPSIDQTFFPNTPSKYLFWTSSAKVGTERQNFRPLPARKNKQPPEMYNLVGKKGGTQRWAVGYAVGAGYGLNEETPNYARCIRNP
;
A
#
# COMPACT_ATOMS: atom_id res chain seq x y z
N MET A 1 -42.47 -37.35 30.18
CA MET A 1 -42.43 -36.55 28.93
C MET A 1 -40.97 -36.39 28.57
N ASN A 2 -40.60 -36.98 27.43
CA ASN A 2 -39.24 -37.39 27.08
C ASN A 2 -38.37 -36.21 26.66
N ASN A 3 -37.17 -36.08 27.22
CA ASN A 3 -35.95 -36.36 26.46
C ASN A 3 -34.71 -36.41 27.38
N THR A 4 -34.02 -37.53 27.25
CA THR A 4 -32.81 -37.96 27.95
C THR A 4 -31.55 -37.45 27.24
N PHE A 5 -30.53 -37.16 28.04
CA PHE A 5 -29.14 -36.99 27.64
C PHE A 5 -28.62 -38.16 26.79
N SER A 6 -27.82 -37.87 25.75
CA SER A 6 -26.74 -38.75 25.30
C SER A 6 -25.58 -37.92 24.76
N LEU A 7 -24.40 -38.16 25.33
CA LEU A 7 -23.11 -37.75 24.80
C LEU A 7 -22.93 -38.31 23.40
N LEU A 8 -22.39 -37.51 22.47
CA LEU A 8 -21.53 -38.03 21.41
C LEU A 8 -20.40 -37.02 21.14
N SER A 9 -19.21 -37.46 21.50
CA SER A 9 -17.89 -37.00 21.08
C SER A 9 -17.82 -36.71 19.58
N LEU A 10 -17.48 -35.47 19.21
CA LEU A 10 -16.97 -35.15 17.88
C LEU A 10 -15.45 -35.07 17.96
N LEU A 11 -14.82 -36.18 17.55
CA LEU A 11 -13.42 -36.23 17.14
C LEU A 11 -13.16 -35.14 16.10
N VAL A 12 -12.33 -34.16 16.46
CA VAL A 12 -11.65 -33.28 15.51
C VAL A 12 -10.60 -34.15 14.83
N GLY A 13 -11.02 -34.83 13.77
CA GLY A 13 -10.12 -35.52 12.85
C GLY A 13 -9.37 -34.49 12.03
N SER A 14 -8.10 -34.29 12.37
CA SER A 14 -7.08 -33.65 11.55
C SER A 14 -7.04 -34.31 10.17
N ALA A 15 -7.77 -33.74 9.20
CA ALA A 15 -7.57 -34.06 7.80
C ALA A 15 -6.40 -33.19 7.30
N LEU A 16 -5.23 -33.84 7.27
CA LEU A 16 -4.03 -33.43 6.56
C LEU A 16 -4.39 -32.75 5.23
N MET A 17 -4.01 -31.46 5.11
CA MET A 17 -3.79 -30.81 3.83
C MET A 17 -2.55 -31.45 3.20
N SER A 18 -2.71 -32.67 2.67
CA SER A 18 -1.74 -33.29 1.78
C SER A 18 -1.69 -32.48 0.50
N GLY A 19 -0.50 -31.99 0.19
CA GLY A 19 -0.25 -31.22 -1.01
C GLY A 19 -0.64 -31.97 -2.28
N SER A 20 -1.22 -31.23 -3.20
CA SER A 20 -1.19 -31.55 -4.62
C SER A 20 -1.41 -30.26 -5.37
N ALA A 21 -0.43 -29.94 -6.21
CA ALA A 21 -0.46 -29.10 -7.40
C ALA A 21 -1.58 -28.05 -7.51
N LEU A 22 -1.19 -26.81 -7.86
CA LEU A 22 -2.00 -25.99 -8.75
C LEU A 22 -2.46 -26.90 -9.89
N ALA A 23 -3.67 -27.40 -9.80
CA ALA A 23 -4.31 -28.07 -10.90
C ALA A 23 -4.40 -26.99 -11.98
N GLN A 24 -3.51 -27.09 -12.96
CA GLN A 24 -3.90 -26.87 -14.33
C GLN A 24 -5.13 -27.74 -14.56
N ASN A 25 -6.29 -27.27 -14.10
CA ASN A 25 -7.55 -27.74 -14.63
C ASN A 25 -7.56 -27.22 -16.06
N THR A 26 -6.95 -28.00 -16.94
CA THR A 26 -7.43 -28.15 -18.30
C THR A 26 -8.90 -28.52 -18.17
N VAL A 27 -9.74 -27.49 -18.09
CA VAL A 27 -11.14 -27.63 -18.44
C VAL A 27 -11.09 -28.15 -19.87
N THR A 28 -11.32 -29.45 -20.04
CA THR A 28 -11.74 -29.99 -21.32
C THR A 28 -12.88 -29.09 -21.77
N PRO A 29 -12.74 -28.38 -22.90
CA PRO A 29 -13.81 -27.51 -23.35
C PRO A 29 -15.03 -28.39 -23.50
N SER A 30 -16.14 -28.02 -22.87
CA SER A 30 -17.43 -28.53 -23.32
C SER A 30 -17.48 -28.23 -24.81
N ASN A 31 -17.56 -29.25 -25.65
CA ASN A 31 -17.73 -29.15 -27.11
C ASN A 31 -19.10 -28.57 -27.50
N ALA A 32 -19.61 -27.59 -26.75
CA ALA A 32 -20.56 -26.63 -27.28
C ALA A 32 -19.73 -25.64 -28.09
N GLN A 33 -19.87 -25.65 -29.42
CA GLN A 33 -19.36 -24.57 -30.25
C GLN A 33 -19.95 -23.27 -29.69
N LEU A 34 -19.11 -22.40 -29.14
CA LEU A 34 -19.51 -21.06 -28.76
C LEU A 34 -20.06 -20.37 -30.02
N ASN A 35 -21.25 -19.79 -29.93
CA ASN A 35 -21.88 -19.11 -31.06
C ASN A 35 -21.05 -17.91 -31.53
N ASN A 36 -20.24 -17.32 -30.64
CA ASN A 36 -19.39 -16.18 -30.94
C ASN A 36 -18.10 -16.20 -30.08
N PRO A 37 -17.06 -16.96 -30.45
CA PRO A 37 -15.83 -17.04 -29.67
C PRO A 37 -15.04 -15.73 -29.70
N ASP A 38 -14.41 -15.39 -28.57
CA ASP A 38 -13.47 -14.28 -28.50
C ASP A 38 -12.27 -14.49 -29.45
N VAL A 39 -11.67 -13.39 -29.90
CA VAL A 39 -10.47 -13.42 -30.74
C VAL A 39 -9.27 -12.99 -29.90
N ASP A 40 -8.37 -13.93 -29.61
CA ASP A 40 -7.14 -13.67 -28.86
C ASP A 40 -5.96 -13.45 -29.81
N ASN A 41 -5.67 -12.18 -30.14
CA ASN A 41 -4.47 -11.77 -30.87
C ASN A 41 -3.38 -11.20 -29.93
N GLY A 42 -3.40 -11.59 -28.66
CA GLY A 42 -2.52 -11.07 -27.61
C GLY A 42 -3.15 -9.97 -26.76
N LEU A 43 -2.52 -9.68 -25.61
CA LEU A 43 -3.09 -8.89 -24.51
C LEU A 43 -3.64 -7.51 -24.93
N GLN A 44 -3.01 -6.81 -25.87
CA GLN A 44 -3.50 -5.48 -26.31
C GLN A 44 -4.51 -5.53 -27.47
N ASN A 45 -4.64 -6.69 -28.13
CA ASN A 45 -5.44 -6.89 -29.35
C ASN A 45 -6.50 -7.99 -29.18
N TYR A 46 -6.96 -8.22 -27.94
CA TYR A 46 -8.02 -9.18 -27.63
C TYR A 46 -9.40 -8.59 -27.92
N THR A 47 -10.23 -9.34 -28.62
CA THR A 47 -11.61 -8.94 -28.94
C THR A 47 -12.59 -9.85 -28.21
N ILE A 48 -13.44 -9.25 -27.37
CA ILE A 48 -14.53 -9.90 -26.67
C ILE A 48 -15.76 -9.93 -27.58
N ASN A 49 -16.16 -11.14 -27.93
CA ASN A 49 -17.35 -11.43 -28.73
C ASN A 49 -18.45 -12.08 -27.88
N ARG A 50 -18.05 -12.69 -26.76
CA ARG A 50 -18.94 -13.35 -25.80
C ARG A 50 -19.71 -12.34 -24.95
N THR A 51 -20.91 -12.74 -24.56
CA THR A 51 -21.78 -12.09 -23.57
C THR A 51 -21.87 -12.92 -22.31
N ILE A 52 -22.54 -12.43 -21.26
CA ILE A 52 -22.72 -13.21 -20.02
C ILE A 52 -23.46 -14.53 -20.26
N SER A 53 -24.33 -14.58 -21.28
CA SER A 53 -25.07 -15.80 -21.66
C SER A 53 -24.19 -16.90 -22.27
N ASP A 54 -23.00 -16.53 -22.76
CA ASP A 54 -22.02 -17.46 -23.32
C ASP A 54 -21.06 -18.03 -22.26
N LEU A 55 -21.11 -17.53 -21.02
CA LEU A 55 -20.28 -18.02 -19.92
C LEU A 55 -20.99 -19.15 -19.16
N SER A 56 -20.23 -20.21 -18.85
CA SER A 56 -20.70 -21.25 -17.93
C SER A 56 -20.85 -20.72 -16.50
N ALA A 57 -21.69 -21.38 -15.69
CA ALA A 57 -21.84 -21.04 -14.28
C ALA A 57 -20.50 -21.04 -13.51
N ALA A 58 -19.57 -21.94 -13.88
CA ALA A 58 -18.24 -22.00 -13.29
C ALA A 58 -17.37 -20.80 -13.67
N GLU A 59 -17.42 -20.36 -14.93
CA GLU A 59 -16.73 -19.15 -15.39
C GLU A 59 -17.30 -17.89 -14.74
N ILE A 60 -18.62 -17.75 -14.66
CA ILE A 60 -19.28 -16.63 -13.96
C ILE A 60 -18.82 -16.58 -12.49
N GLN A 61 -18.80 -17.74 -11.81
CA GLN A 61 -18.38 -17.81 -10.42
C GLN A 61 -16.90 -17.44 -10.25
N ALA A 62 -16.02 -17.92 -11.14
CA ALA A 62 -14.60 -17.59 -11.13
C ALA A 62 -14.36 -16.09 -11.39
N ALA A 63 -14.99 -15.54 -12.43
CA ALA A 63 -14.91 -14.13 -12.78
C ALA A 63 -15.50 -13.22 -11.70
N THR A 64 -16.61 -13.61 -11.06
CA THR A 64 -17.17 -12.86 -9.94
C THR A 64 -16.19 -12.82 -8.77
N ARG A 65 -15.59 -13.95 -8.39
CA ARG A 65 -14.55 -13.97 -7.34
C ARG A 65 -13.35 -13.11 -7.70
N ALA A 66 -12.87 -13.17 -8.94
CA ALA A 66 -11.76 -12.33 -9.41
C ALA A 66 -12.13 -10.83 -9.37
N SER A 67 -13.36 -10.47 -9.74
CA SER A 67 -13.86 -9.09 -9.72
C SER A 67 -13.89 -8.47 -8.32
N VAL A 68 -14.06 -9.29 -7.26
CA VAL A 68 -14.01 -8.80 -5.87
C VAL A 68 -12.66 -8.15 -5.56
N GLY A 69 -11.57 -8.67 -6.13
CA GLY A 69 -10.24 -8.07 -5.98
C GLY A 69 -10.16 -6.64 -6.51
N CYS A 70 -10.91 -6.30 -7.57
CA CYS A 70 -10.98 -4.93 -8.11
C CYS A 70 -11.58 -3.97 -7.07
N PHE A 71 -12.61 -4.39 -6.34
CA PHE A 71 -13.28 -3.55 -5.35
C PHE A 71 -12.50 -3.44 -4.05
N MET A 72 -11.96 -4.56 -3.54
CA MET A 72 -11.29 -4.59 -2.23
C MET A 72 -10.12 -3.60 -2.15
N GLY A 73 -9.33 -3.45 -3.21
CA GLY A 73 -8.12 -2.62 -3.15
C GLY A 73 -8.34 -1.13 -3.41
N CYS A 74 -9.21 -0.79 -4.38
CA CYS A 74 -9.33 0.58 -4.90
C CYS A 74 -10.73 0.98 -5.34
N HIS A 75 -11.53 0.10 -5.97
CA HIS A 75 -12.79 0.51 -6.61
C HIS A 75 -14.04 0.50 -5.70
N ARG A 76 -13.96 -0.04 -4.47
CA ARG A 76 -15.07 -0.04 -3.50
C ARG A 76 -15.62 1.37 -3.24
N PRO A 77 -14.81 2.39 -2.88
CA PRO A 77 -15.32 3.73 -2.58
C PRO A 77 -16.15 4.32 -3.73
N ALA A 78 -15.84 3.97 -4.98
CA ALA A 78 -16.60 4.42 -6.13
C ALA A 78 -18.01 3.80 -6.18
N VAL A 79 -18.13 2.52 -5.81
CA VAL A 79 -19.43 1.83 -5.70
C VAL A 79 -20.26 2.38 -4.53
N GLU A 80 -19.58 2.74 -3.44
CA GLU A 80 -20.19 3.34 -2.24
C GLU A 80 -20.39 4.85 -2.36
N GLU A 81 -19.92 5.46 -3.45
CA GLU A 81 -20.05 6.89 -3.76
C GLU A 81 -19.39 7.81 -2.75
N VAL A 82 -18.24 7.37 -2.22
CA VAL A 82 -17.37 8.19 -1.39
C VAL A 82 -16.87 9.38 -2.22
N PRO A 83 -17.15 10.64 -1.83
CA PRO A 83 -16.94 11.81 -2.68
C PRO A 83 -15.48 12.04 -3.12
N GLU A 84 -14.53 11.58 -2.31
CA GLU A 84 -13.10 11.84 -2.52
C GLU A 84 -12.41 10.80 -3.41
N THR A 85 -13.11 9.76 -3.88
CA THR A 85 -12.41 8.67 -4.59
C THR A 85 -12.06 9.02 -6.03
N ILE A 86 -10.83 8.68 -6.40
CA ILE A 86 -10.33 8.81 -7.78
C ILE A 86 -10.43 7.49 -8.55
N SER A 87 -10.89 6.44 -7.89
CA SER A 87 -11.18 5.17 -8.52
C SER A 87 -12.49 5.28 -9.30
N PRO A 88 -12.54 4.82 -10.55
CA PRO A 88 -13.79 4.85 -11.29
C PRO A 88 -14.74 3.74 -10.82
N LYS A 89 -16.05 3.99 -10.95
CA LYS A 89 -17.06 2.95 -11.10
C LYS A 89 -16.75 2.16 -12.37
N ILE A 90 -16.63 0.84 -12.22
CA ILE A 90 -16.31 -0.10 -13.33
C ILE A 90 -17.48 -0.99 -13.73
N SER A 91 -18.54 -1.03 -12.91
CA SER A 91 -19.76 -1.77 -13.23
C SER A 91 -20.53 -1.04 -14.34
N GLY A 92 -21.11 -1.81 -15.27
CA GLY A 92 -21.94 -1.28 -16.37
C GLY A 92 -21.17 -0.61 -17.50
N LEU A 93 -19.84 -0.62 -17.48
CA LEU A 93 -19.04 -0.21 -18.62
C LEU A 93 -19.00 -1.33 -19.68
N PRO A 94 -18.91 -1.01 -20.99
CA PRO A 94 -18.82 -2.03 -22.03
C PRO A 94 -17.65 -3.00 -21.77
N ALA A 95 -17.89 -4.30 -21.90
CA ALA A 95 -16.88 -5.33 -21.62
C ALA A 95 -15.57 -5.10 -22.39
N GLN A 96 -15.64 -4.78 -23.69
CA GLN A 96 -14.44 -4.48 -24.48
C GLN A 96 -13.72 -3.23 -23.98
N TYR A 97 -14.44 -2.20 -23.52
CA TYR A 97 -13.85 -1.00 -22.95
C TYR A 97 -13.10 -1.32 -21.66
N ILE A 98 -13.72 -2.09 -20.74
CA ILE A 98 -13.07 -2.53 -19.49
C ILE A 98 -11.79 -3.29 -19.80
N TYR A 99 -11.85 -4.28 -20.70
CA TYR A 99 -10.69 -5.06 -21.09
C TYR A 99 -9.56 -4.18 -21.65
N ASN A 100 -9.88 -3.30 -22.59
CA ASN A 100 -8.91 -2.40 -23.21
C ASN A 100 -8.25 -1.47 -22.18
N GLN A 101 -9.03 -0.88 -21.26
CA GLN A 101 -8.46 -0.04 -20.21
C GLN A 101 -7.56 -0.84 -19.28
N TRP A 102 -7.95 -2.07 -18.97
CA TRP A 102 -7.18 -2.94 -18.10
C TRP A 102 -5.87 -3.38 -18.76
N SER A 103 -5.92 -3.87 -20.00
CA SER A 103 -4.72 -4.24 -20.75
C SER A 103 -3.78 -3.06 -20.94
N ASP A 104 -4.29 -1.86 -21.24
CA ASP A 104 -3.47 -0.67 -21.46
C ASP A 104 -2.66 -0.25 -20.21
N MET A 105 -3.15 -0.58 -19.01
CA MET A 105 -2.42 -0.34 -17.75
C MET A 105 -1.14 -1.18 -17.61
N ASP A 106 -0.91 -2.16 -18.50
CA ASP A 106 0.34 -2.92 -18.60
C ASP A 106 1.53 -2.07 -19.08
N GLY A 107 1.28 -0.92 -19.72
CA GLY A 107 2.38 -0.01 -20.11
C GLY A 107 2.07 1.13 -21.06
N THR A 108 0.83 1.26 -21.54
CA THR A 108 0.43 2.35 -22.46
C THR A 108 -0.42 3.42 -21.78
N ARG A 109 -1.06 3.09 -20.65
CA ARG A 109 -1.76 4.03 -19.77
C ARG A 109 -0.98 4.16 -18.46
N THR A 110 -0.26 5.28 -18.32
CA THR A 110 0.63 5.55 -17.17
C THR A 110 0.22 6.78 -16.36
N SER A 111 -0.90 7.42 -16.70
CA SER A 111 -1.38 8.62 -16.00
C SER A 111 -2.13 8.31 -14.71
N GLY A 112 -1.86 9.11 -13.68
CA GLY A 112 -2.53 9.01 -12.38
C GLY A 112 -2.33 7.65 -11.69
N LEU A 113 -3.31 7.24 -10.88
CA LEU A 113 -3.26 5.95 -10.15
C LEU A 113 -3.40 4.70 -11.03
N SER A 114 -3.57 4.85 -12.34
CA SER A 114 -3.69 3.70 -13.25
C SER A 114 -2.43 2.82 -13.27
N VAL A 115 -1.26 3.38 -12.90
CA VAL A 115 0.00 2.62 -12.74
C VAL A 115 -0.09 1.51 -11.69
N GLN A 116 -0.98 1.64 -10.72
CA GLN A 116 -1.16 0.64 -9.65
C GLN A 116 -1.93 -0.58 -10.14
N MET A 117 -2.72 -0.43 -11.19
CA MET A 117 -3.46 -1.54 -11.80
C MET A 117 -2.55 -2.51 -12.55
N LYS A 118 -1.34 -2.08 -12.93
CA LYS A 118 -0.36 -2.92 -13.64
C LYS A 118 -0.12 -4.26 -12.94
N GLU A 119 -0.01 -4.25 -11.62
CA GLU A 119 0.21 -5.47 -10.85
C GLU A 119 -1.00 -6.39 -10.86
N PHE A 120 -2.22 -5.83 -10.89
CA PHE A 120 -3.45 -6.60 -11.03
C PHE A 120 -3.61 -7.19 -12.43
N VAL A 121 -3.17 -6.50 -13.49
CA VAL A 121 -3.15 -7.02 -14.87
C VAL A 121 -2.37 -8.34 -14.92
N TYR A 122 -1.19 -8.38 -14.30
CA TYR A 122 -0.32 -9.57 -14.33
C TYR A 122 -0.85 -10.79 -13.58
N LEU A 123 -1.87 -10.62 -12.73
CA LEU A 123 -2.43 -11.73 -11.95
C LEU A 123 -3.37 -12.62 -12.76
N LEU A 124 -3.91 -12.14 -13.89
CA LEU A 124 -4.97 -12.80 -14.62
C LEU A 124 -4.56 -13.07 -16.08
N SER A 125 -5.04 -14.20 -16.62
CA SER A 125 -4.89 -14.49 -18.04
C SER A 125 -5.80 -13.58 -18.88
N PRO A 126 -5.49 -13.35 -20.18
CA PRO A 126 -6.36 -12.61 -21.09
C PRO A 126 -7.82 -13.10 -21.06
N LYS A 127 -8.06 -14.42 -21.11
CA LYS A 127 -9.40 -14.98 -21.01
C LYS A 127 -10.09 -14.64 -19.68
N MET A 128 -9.38 -14.73 -18.54
CA MET A 128 -9.96 -14.39 -17.24
C MET A 128 -10.29 -12.89 -17.13
N MET A 129 -9.44 -12.02 -17.71
CA MET A 129 -9.74 -10.58 -17.81
C MET A 129 -11.01 -10.32 -18.62
N ALA A 130 -11.18 -11.02 -19.75
CA ALA A 130 -12.39 -10.94 -20.56
C ALA A 130 -13.64 -11.43 -19.80
N ASP A 131 -13.54 -12.57 -19.10
CA ASP A 131 -14.65 -13.10 -18.31
C ASP A 131 -15.05 -12.13 -17.17
N VAL A 132 -14.07 -11.50 -16.51
CA VAL A 132 -14.32 -10.44 -15.50
C VAL A 132 -14.96 -9.20 -16.12
N ALA A 133 -14.48 -8.76 -17.29
CA ALA A 133 -15.03 -7.62 -18.00
C ALA A 133 -16.50 -7.85 -18.39
N ILE A 134 -16.86 -9.05 -18.85
CA ILE A 134 -18.23 -9.45 -19.15
C ILE A 134 -19.11 -9.40 -17.88
N VAL A 135 -18.64 -9.98 -16.77
CA VAL A 135 -19.38 -9.96 -15.50
C VAL A 135 -19.57 -8.55 -14.94
N LEU A 136 -18.61 -7.65 -15.13
CA LEU A 136 -18.74 -6.26 -14.70
C LEU A 136 -19.64 -5.45 -15.63
N SER A 137 -19.60 -5.72 -16.93
CA SER A 137 -20.45 -5.09 -17.94
C SER A 137 -21.93 -5.40 -17.76
N ASP A 138 -22.27 -6.57 -17.22
CA ASP A 138 -23.66 -6.98 -16.93
C ASP A 138 -24.24 -6.31 -15.68
N ARG A 139 -23.41 -5.65 -14.86
CA ARG A 139 -23.86 -4.92 -13.67
C ARG A 139 -24.35 -3.53 -14.03
N GLU A 140 -25.25 -2.97 -13.22
CA GLU A 140 -25.66 -1.58 -13.36
C GLU A 140 -24.62 -0.62 -12.76
N MET A 141 -24.30 0.46 -13.48
CA MET A 141 -23.59 1.60 -12.88
C MET A 141 -24.59 2.43 -12.07
N LYS A 142 -24.47 2.40 -10.73
CA LYS A 142 -25.33 3.18 -9.85
C LYS A 142 -25.22 4.68 -10.16
N TYR A 143 -26.36 5.35 -10.34
CA TYR A 143 -26.48 6.80 -10.49
C TYR A 143 -27.18 7.38 -9.25
N SER A 144 -26.43 8.07 -8.38
CA SER A 144 -26.98 8.76 -7.20
C SER A 144 -26.73 10.26 -7.28
N PRO A 145 -27.62 11.01 -7.95
CA PRO A 145 -27.49 12.45 -8.04
C PRO A 145 -27.84 13.15 -6.72
N ASP A 146 -27.23 14.30 -6.47
CA ASP A 146 -27.70 15.26 -5.48
C ASP A 146 -28.86 16.08 -6.07
N ALA A 147 -30.01 16.05 -5.40
CA ALA A 147 -31.21 16.76 -5.84
C ALA A 147 -31.02 18.29 -5.92
N ASN A 148 -30.07 18.85 -5.17
CA ASN A 148 -29.73 20.27 -5.23
C ASN A 148 -28.87 20.63 -6.45
N VAL A 149 -28.19 19.64 -7.02
CA VAL A 149 -27.33 19.83 -8.20
C VAL A 149 -28.16 19.64 -9.48
N VAL A 150 -29.02 18.62 -9.53
CA VAL A 150 -29.84 18.34 -10.71
C VAL A 150 -30.80 19.49 -11.01
N GLY A 151 -30.65 20.11 -12.19
CA GLY A 151 -31.43 21.28 -12.58
C GLY A 151 -30.96 22.59 -11.95
N GLY A 152 -29.92 22.56 -11.11
CA GLY A 152 -29.25 23.74 -10.59
C GLY A 152 -28.43 24.48 -11.65
N GLU A 153 -27.71 25.53 -11.23
CA GLU A 153 -26.94 26.37 -12.15
C GLU A 153 -25.78 25.63 -12.81
N SER A 154 -24.96 24.92 -12.02
CA SER A 154 -23.81 24.14 -12.51
C SER A 154 -24.23 23.05 -13.49
N TRP A 155 -25.30 22.31 -13.15
CA TRP A 155 -25.92 21.34 -14.05
C TRP A 155 -26.40 21.96 -15.36
N THR A 156 -27.06 23.12 -15.31
CA THR A 156 -27.63 23.77 -16.49
C THR A 156 -26.53 24.28 -17.43
N ARG A 157 -25.49 24.92 -16.88
CA ARG A 157 -24.30 25.32 -17.66
C ARG A 157 -23.58 24.10 -18.23
N GLY A 158 -23.42 23.07 -17.41
CA GLY A 158 -22.82 21.80 -17.79
C GLY A 158 -23.53 21.12 -18.95
N LYS A 159 -24.86 21.10 -18.93
CA LYS A 159 -25.67 20.56 -20.03
C LYS A 159 -25.42 21.31 -21.34
N ALA A 160 -25.41 22.65 -21.29
CA ALA A 160 -25.20 23.46 -22.49
C ALA A 160 -23.83 23.16 -23.13
N ILE A 161 -22.79 23.07 -22.31
CA ILE A 161 -21.43 22.71 -22.75
C ILE A 161 -21.40 21.28 -23.30
N TYR A 162 -21.97 20.33 -22.57
CA TYR A 162 -21.98 18.91 -22.93
C TYR A 162 -22.73 18.64 -24.25
N ASP A 163 -23.88 19.28 -24.44
CA ASP A 163 -24.69 19.15 -25.65
C ASP A 163 -23.95 19.67 -26.90
N GLN A 164 -23.10 20.69 -26.73
CA GLN A 164 -22.33 21.28 -27.83
C GLN A 164 -21.19 20.37 -28.31
N SER A 165 -20.47 19.71 -27.39
CA SER A 165 -19.17 19.10 -27.72
C SER A 165 -19.02 17.63 -27.33
N CYS A 166 -19.85 17.09 -26.44
CA CYS A 166 -19.67 15.75 -25.88
C CYS A 166 -20.76 14.77 -26.34
N LYS A 167 -22.00 15.25 -26.45
CA LYS A 167 -23.19 14.44 -26.73
C LYS A 167 -23.11 13.62 -28.02
N ALA A 168 -22.45 14.13 -29.05
CA ALA A 168 -22.35 13.46 -30.35
C ALA A 168 -21.68 12.07 -30.25
N CYS A 169 -20.73 11.88 -29.32
CA CYS A 169 -20.04 10.61 -29.12
C CYS A 169 -20.52 9.87 -27.88
N HIS A 170 -20.80 10.58 -26.78
CA HIS A 170 -21.13 9.97 -25.49
C HIS A 170 -22.63 9.85 -25.21
N GLY A 171 -23.48 10.30 -26.13
CA GLY A 171 -24.93 10.21 -26.02
C GLY A 171 -25.53 11.20 -25.02
N GLU A 172 -26.85 11.13 -24.81
CA GLU A 172 -27.55 12.02 -23.88
C GLU A 172 -27.08 11.74 -22.45
N GLN A 173 -26.59 12.77 -21.76
CA GLN A 173 -26.09 12.68 -20.38
C GLN A 173 -25.09 11.52 -20.17
N ALA A 174 -24.19 11.31 -21.13
CA ALA A 174 -23.15 10.28 -21.11
C ALA A 174 -23.68 8.83 -21.10
N VAL A 175 -24.84 8.59 -21.70
CA VAL A 175 -25.36 7.25 -22.03
C VAL A 175 -25.13 7.00 -23.53
N SER A 176 -24.02 6.35 -23.84
CA SER A 176 -23.61 6.02 -25.21
C SER A 176 -24.30 4.75 -25.71
N ASN A 177 -24.66 4.73 -26.99
CA ASN A 177 -25.14 3.54 -27.71
C ASN A 177 -24.02 2.89 -28.55
N ASN A 178 -22.77 3.32 -28.38
CA ASN A 178 -21.62 2.83 -29.13
C ASN A 178 -20.52 2.38 -28.16
N ASP A 179 -20.17 1.10 -28.22
CA ASP A 179 -19.18 0.48 -27.33
C ASP A 179 -17.77 1.09 -27.41
N ARG A 180 -17.45 1.79 -28.51
CA ARG A 180 -16.20 2.55 -28.65
C ARG A 180 -16.15 3.75 -27.70
N PHE A 181 -17.29 4.39 -27.45
CA PHE A 181 -17.40 5.58 -26.60
C PHE A 181 -18.05 5.18 -25.27
N PRO A 182 -17.31 5.23 -24.15
CA PRO A 182 -17.83 4.74 -22.88
C PRO A 182 -19.03 5.58 -22.42
N SER A 183 -20.01 4.89 -21.83
CA SER A 183 -21.02 5.50 -20.98
C SER A 183 -20.40 5.81 -19.62
N PHE A 184 -20.68 7.00 -19.07
CA PHE A 184 -20.15 7.42 -17.78
C PHE A 184 -21.13 8.28 -16.97
N LYS A 185 -22.43 8.15 -17.26
CA LYS A 185 -23.48 8.71 -16.40
C LYS A 185 -23.31 8.21 -14.96
N GLY A 186 -23.21 9.13 -14.01
CA GLY A 186 -23.03 8.79 -12.60
C GLY A 186 -21.63 8.32 -12.21
N GLN A 187 -20.63 8.46 -13.09
CA GLN A 187 -19.23 8.21 -12.74
C GLN A 187 -18.75 9.16 -11.62
N MET A 188 -17.64 8.82 -10.94
CA MET A 188 -17.12 9.62 -9.85
C MET A 188 -16.66 11.01 -10.33
N PRO A 189 -17.13 12.13 -9.71
CA PRO A 189 -16.79 13.48 -10.11
C PRO A 189 -15.28 13.73 -10.23
N TYR A 190 -14.52 13.35 -9.20
CA TYR A 190 -13.06 13.57 -9.19
C TYR A 190 -12.33 12.72 -10.24
N TYR A 191 -12.77 11.47 -10.48
CA TYR A 191 -12.21 10.65 -11.55
C TYR A 191 -12.37 11.33 -12.91
N LEU A 192 -13.56 11.85 -13.23
CA LEU A 192 -13.83 12.53 -14.49
C LEU A 192 -13.00 13.81 -14.64
N PHE A 193 -12.89 14.59 -13.58
CA PHE A 193 -12.07 15.81 -13.55
C PHE A 193 -10.60 15.48 -13.88
N GLU A 194 -10.04 14.47 -13.22
CA GLU A 194 -8.68 14.01 -13.48
C GLU A 194 -8.52 13.42 -14.89
N GLN A 195 -9.53 12.73 -15.45
CA GLN A 195 -9.44 12.26 -16.83
C GLN A 195 -9.42 13.43 -17.83
N LEU A 196 -10.28 14.43 -17.66
CA LEU A 196 -10.31 15.62 -18.52
C LEU A 196 -8.97 16.37 -18.48
N LYS A 197 -8.39 16.58 -17.29
CA LYS A 197 -7.04 17.15 -17.15
C LYS A 197 -5.97 16.30 -17.83
N ASN A 198 -6.00 14.98 -17.64
CA ASN A 198 -5.03 14.09 -18.27
C ASN A 198 -5.15 14.05 -19.81
N TYR A 199 -6.35 14.26 -20.37
CA TYR A 199 -6.52 14.43 -21.82
C TYR A 199 -6.05 15.81 -22.29
N ARG A 200 -6.39 16.88 -21.58
CA ARG A 200 -5.95 18.26 -21.87
C ARG A 200 -4.43 18.36 -21.93
N ASP A 201 -3.78 17.76 -20.93
CA ASP A 201 -2.33 17.79 -20.74
C ASP A 201 -1.61 16.65 -21.51
N GLU A 202 -2.34 15.88 -22.31
CA GLU A 202 -1.83 14.74 -23.11
C GLU A 202 -1.07 13.67 -22.29
N LYS A 203 -1.35 13.58 -20.99
CA LYS A 203 -0.78 12.56 -20.10
C LYS A 203 -1.42 11.19 -20.31
N ARG A 204 -2.69 11.14 -20.72
CA ARG A 204 -3.38 9.89 -21.07
C ARG A 204 -3.33 9.70 -22.58
N THR A 205 -2.48 8.79 -23.04
CA THR A 205 -2.17 8.59 -24.46
C THR A 205 -2.67 7.26 -25.05
N ASN A 206 -3.34 6.44 -24.25
CA ASN A 206 -3.70 5.08 -24.63
C ASN A 206 -4.82 5.02 -25.69
N ARG A 207 -4.64 4.21 -26.74
CA ARG A 207 -5.63 3.94 -27.80
C ARG A 207 -6.26 5.22 -28.37
N ASP A 208 -7.58 5.34 -28.26
CA ASP A 208 -8.41 6.43 -28.74
C ASP A 208 -8.37 7.67 -27.83
N ALA A 209 -7.56 7.67 -26.76
CA ALA A 209 -7.40 8.82 -25.88
C ALA A 209 -7.10 10.15 -26.61
N PRO A 210 -6.27 10.18 -27.68
CA PRO A 210 -6.01 11.41 -28.43
C PRO A 210 -7.26 12.05 -29.07
N ILE A 211 -8.34 11.30 -29.28
CA ILE A 211 -9.62 11.85 -29.76
C ILE A 211 -10.17 12.88 -28.78
N MET A 212 -9.95 12.69 -27.47
CA MET A 212 -10.45 13.59 -26.42
C MET A 212 -9.62 14.87 -26.25
N TYR A 213 -8.40 14.94 -26.76
CA TYR A 213 -7.50 16.08 -26.56
C TYR A 213 -8.09 17.43 -26.99
N PRO A 214 -8.59 17.59 -28.24
CA PRO A 214 -9.14 18.88 -28.67
C PRO A 214 -10.36 19.29 -27.82
N PHE A 215 -11.21 18.34 -27.42
CA PHE A 215 -12.38 18.62 -26.60
C PHE A 215 -12.00 19.01 -25.17
N ALA A 216 -11.02 18.32 -24.57
CA ALA A 216 -10.52 18.69 -23.26
C ALA A 216 -9.86 20.08 -23.28
N LYS A 217 -9.06 20.40 -24.30
CA LYS A 217 -8.38 21.70 -24.45
C LYS A 217 -9.31 22.87 -24.73
N MET A 218 -10.54 22.63 -25.16
CA MET A 218 -11.54 23.67 -25.44
C MET A 218 -12.05 24.36 -24.16
N TYR A 219 -11.94 23.69 -23.02
CA TYR A 219 -12.61 24.06 -21.78
C TYR A 219 -11.61 24.21 -20.62
N ASN A 220 -11.97 25.06 -19.66
CA ASN A 220 -11.19 25.26 -18.44
C ASN A 220 -11.71 24.35 -17.30
N GLU A 221 -11.11 24.46 -16.11
CA GLU A 221 -11.46 23.60 -14.98
C GLU A 221 -12.84 23.90 -14.38
N ASP A 222 -13.37 25.11 -14.51
CA ASP A 222 -14.73 25.43 -14.07
C ASP A 222 -15.77 24.85 -15.05
N ASP A 223 -15.48 24.90 -16.35
CA ASP A 223 -16.28 24.20 -17.36
C ASP A 223 -16.30 22.69 -17.10
N TYR A 224 -15.17 22.10 -16.71
CA TYR A 224 -15.11 20.68 -16.32
C TYR A 224 -16.02 20.39 -15.13
N LYS A 225 -16.02 21.22 -14.09
CA LYS A 225 -16.89 21.06 -12.92
C LYS A 225 -18.36 21.09 -13.32
N ASP A 226 -18.75 22.00 -14.20
CA ASP A 226 -20.12 22.09 -14.70
C ASP A 226 -20.51 20.88 -15.56
N ILE A 227 -19.66 20.45 -16.50
CA ILE A 227 -19.87 19.20 -17.28
C ILE A 227 -20.06 18.01 -16.34
N ILE A 228 -19.22 17.90 -15.31
CA ILE A 228 -19.26 16.84 -14.31
C ILE A 228 -20.58 16.91 -13.52
N ALA A 229 -21.02 18.09 -13.10
CA ALA A 229 -22.31 18.29 -12.45
C ALA A 229 -23.45 17.73 -13.29
N TYR A 230 -23.45 17.98 -14.60
CA TYR A 230 -24.46 17.44 -15.51
C TYR A 230 -24.42 15.91 -15.67
N VAL A 231 -23.25 15.33 -15.94
CA VAL A 231 -23.16 13.90 -16.26
C VAL A 231 -23.25 13.00 -15.02
N THR A 232 -22.84 13.51 -13.86
CA THR A 232 -22.85 12.75 -12.59
C THR A 232 -24.04 13.09 -11.70
N GLY A 233 -24.63 14.27 -11.86
CA GLY A 233 -25.60 14.82 -10.91
C GLY A 233 -25.00 15.20 -9.58
N GLN A 234 -23.68 15.37 -9.50
CA GLN A 234 -22.97 15.75 -8.28
C GLN A 234 -21.94 16.84 -8.59
N GLU A 235 -21.74 17.75 -7.65
CA GLU A 235 -20.64 18.70 -7.77
C GLU A 235 -19.30 18.02 -7.50
N LEU A 236 -18.26 18.49 -8.19
CA LEU A 236 -16.90 18.13 -7.85
C LEU A 236 -16.58 18.68 -6.46
N LYS A 237 -16.50 17.80 -5.46
CA LYS A 237 -15.93 18.13 -4.17
C LYS A 237 -14.41 18.03 -4.28
N GLN A 238 -13.72 19.15 -4.06
CA GLN A 238 -12.27 19.11 -3.94
C GLN A 238 -11.90 18.32 -2.69
N ILE A 239 -10.88 17.48 -2.80
CA ILE A 239 -10.34 16.76 -1.65
C ILE A 239 -9.70 17.80 -0.73
N GLU A 240 -10.29 17.99 0.45
CA GLU A 240 -9.74 18.94 1.42
C GLU A 240 -8.47 18.36 2.04
N ARG A 241 -7.44 19.21 2.18
CA ARG A 241 -6.24 18.84 2.92
C ARG A 241 -6.62 18.69 4.38
N THR A 242 -6.82 17.44 4.81
CA THR A 242 -7.03 17.12 6.22
C THR A 242 -5.69 17.13 6.93
N GLU A 243 -5.57 17.94 7.99
CA GLU A 243 -4.43 17.83 8.90
C GLU A 243 -4.57 16.57 9.73
N PHE A 244 -3.58 15.69 9.60
CA PHE A 244 -3.53 14.47 10.38
C PHE A 244 -2.69 14.65 11.64
N ILE A 245 -2.92 13.78 12.63
CA ILE A 245 -2.16 13.80 13.88
C ILE A 245 -0.66 13.73 13.58
N THR A 246 0.05 14.75 14.08
CA THR A 246 1.49 14.86 13.89
C THR A 246 2.26 14.09 14.94
N GLY A 247 1.64 13.79 16.09
CA GLY A 247 2.32 13.20 17.24
C GLY A 247 3.10 14.22 18.08
N ILE A 248 3.10 15.50 17.70
CA ILE A 248 3.80 16.56 18.44
C ILE A 248 3.33 16.56 19.90
N GLY A 249 4.28 16.46 20.82
CA GLY A 249 4.01 16.45 22.26
C GLY A 249 3.68 15.08 22.85
N MET A 250 3.66 14.00 22.05
CA MET A 250 3.47 12.64 22.55
C MET A 250 4.81 12.03 22.98
N PRO A 251 5.07 11.84 24.30
CA PRO A 251 6.31 11.25 24.76
C PRO A 251 6.34 9.74 24.49
N ALA A 252 7.54 9.17 24.41
CA ALA A 252 7.70 7.72 24.36
C ALA A 252 7.08 7.06 25.60
N PRO A 253 6.43 5.88 25.45
CA PRO A 253 5.95 5.12 26.59
C PRO A 253 7.06 4.83 27.60
N LYS A 254 6.72 4.79 28.89
CA LYS A 254 7.67 4.41 29.93
C LYS A 254 8.18 2.99 29.67
N ASP A 255 9.47 2.77 29.86
CA ASP A 255 10.14 1.48 29.63
C ASP A 255 10.07 1.02 28.15
N PHE A 256 9.90 1.97 27.22
CA PHE A 256 10.03 1.73 25.79
C PHE A 256 11.40 1.15 25.46
N VAL A 257 11.39 0.12 24.62
CA VAL A 257 12.56 -0.48 23.99
C VAL A 257 12.27 -0.55 22.50
N LEU A 258 13.19 -0.06 21.67
CA LEU A 258 13.07 -0.24 20.22
C LEU A 258 13.21 -1.74 19.92
N PRO A 259 12.19 -2.42 19.37
CA PRO A 259 12.32 -3.81 18.97
C PRO A 259 13.30 -3.93 17.81
N ASP A 260 14.04 -5.03 17.81
CA ASP A 260 14.88 -5.46 16.71
C ASP A 260 14.08 -5.64 15.42
N THR A 261 14.75 -5.68 14.27
CA THR A 261 14.08 -5.88 12.98
C THR A 261 13.47 -7.29 12.84
N GLY A 262 13.95 -8.26 13.64
CA GLY A 262 13.54 -9.66 13.57
C GLY A 262 14.25 -10.43 12.44
N GLN A 263 15.23 -9.82 11.79
CA GLN A 263 16.01 -10.46 10.74
C GLN A 263 17.05 -11.41 11.34
N ILE A 264 16.93 -12.70 11.03
CA ILE A 264 17.86 -13.75 11.51
C ILE A 264 18.56 -14.48 10.36
N GLN A 265 18.35 -14.01 9.13
CA GLN A 265 18.92 -14.59 7.94
C GLN A 265 20.29 -13.96 7.64
N ASN A 266 21.20 -14.76 7.08
CA ASN A 266 22.55 -14.32 6.71
C ASN A 266 22.58 -14.07 5.20
N PHE A 267 23.02 -12.89 4.78
CA PHE A 267 23.00 -12.50 3.36
C PHE A 267 24.39 -12.34 2.75
N THR A 268 25.40 -12.10 3.58
CA THR A 268 26.82 -12.11 3.23
C THR A 268 27.64 -13.02 4.17
N HIS A 269 28.94 -13.08 3.93
CA HIS A 269 29.95 -13.65 4.80
C HIS A 269 30.67 -12.59 5.66
N VAL A 270 30.35 -11.30 5.46
CA VAL A 270 30.90 -10.19 6.24
C VAL A 270 30.15 -10.07 7.57
N HIS A 271 30.90 -9.96 8.68
CA HIS A 271 30.32 -9.71 10.00
C HIS A 271 29.86 -8.26 10.12
N GLY A 272 28.71 -8.06 10.75
CA GLY A 272 28.10 -6.75 11.03
C GLY A 272 26.74 -6.55 10.34
N GLU A 273 26.15 -7.62 9.79
CA GLU A 273 24.77 -7.63 9.34
C GLU A 273 23.80 -7.52 10.54
N ASP A 274 22.53 -7.23 10.26
CA ASP A 274 21.45 -7.23 11.25
C ASP A 274 21.42 -8.53 12.08
N SER A 275 21.56 -9.68 11.41
CA SER A 275 21.52 -11.01 12.03
C SER A 275 22.75 -11.36 12.89
N ASP A 276 23.84 -10.59 12.80
CA ASP A 276 25.01 -10.75 13.65
C ASP A 276 24.82 -10.13 15.05
N TYR A 277 23.83 -9.26 15.21
CA TYR A 277 23.57 -8.54 16.44
C TYR A 277 22.32 -9.06 17.15
N GLN A 278 22.43 -9.28 18.46
CA GLN A 278 21.27 -9.67 19.26
C GLN A 278 20.53 -8.42 19.77
N GLY A 279 19.56 -7.95 18.99
CA GLY A 279 18.66 -6.88 19.38
C GLY A 279 17.56 -7.32 20.36
N ALA A 280 16.67 -6.38 20.71
CA ALA A 280 15.51 -6.68 21.53
C ALA A 280 14.42 -7.35 20.68
N GLU A 281 14.39 -8.69 20.66
CA GLU A 281 13.40 -9.48 19.92
C GLU A 281 11.97 -8.91 20.06
N PRO A 282 11.19 -8.80 18.97
CA PRO A 282 9.78 -8.42 19.03
C PRO A 282 8.99 -9.40 19.89
N ARG A 283 8.29 -8.90 20.91
CA ARG A 283 7.47 -9.71 21.81
C ARG A 283 6.07 -9.16 21.93
N TYR A 284 5.10 -10.06 21.77
CA TYR A 284 3.69 -9.71 21.73
C TYR A 284 2.88 -10.60 22.67
N THR A 285 2.02 -9.97 23.46
CA THR A 285 1.03 -10.67 24.30
C THR A 285 -0.36 -10.40 23.76
N VAL A 286 -1.05 -11.45 23.31
CA VAL A 286 -2.44 -11.39 22.87
C VAL A 286 -3.36 -11.35 24.10
N SER A 287 -4.35 -10.45 24.10
CA SER A 287 -5.30 -10.35 25.20
C SER A 287 -6.17 -11.60 25.35
N LYS A 288 -6.74 -11.81 26.54
CA LYS A 288 -7.62 -12.97 26.81
C LYS A 288 -8.84 -13.02 25.88
N SER A 289 -9.35 -11.86 25.45
CA SER A 289 -10.45 -11.78 24.49
C SER A 289 -10.00 -12.10 23.05
N GLY A 290 -8.70 -12.10 22.79
CA GLY A 290 -8.11 -12.30 21.47
C GLY A 290 -8.24 -11.10 20.54
N LYS A 291 -8.70 -9.94 21.04
CA LYS A 291 -9.02 -8.75 20.24
C LYS A 291 -7.88 -7.74 20.15
N THR A 292 -6.96 -7.74 21.11
CA THR A 292 -5.83 -6.80 21.15
C THR A 292 -4.51 -7.53 21.30
N THR A 293 -3.45 -6.86 20.88
CA THR A 293 -2.07 -7.33 20.95
C THR A 293 -1.26 -6.26 21.68
N PHE A 294 -0.74 -6.61 22.86
CA PHE A 294 0.19 -5.76 23.59
C PHE A 294 1.62 -5.99 23.10
N ASP A 295 2.27 -4.94 22.63
CA ASP A 295 3.69 -4.94 22.27
C ASP A 295 4.53 -4.70 23.52
N GLU A 296 5.26 -5.73 23.94
CA GLU A 296 6.05 -5.70 25.16
C GLU A 296 7.31 -4.85 25.04
N ASN A 297 7.76 -4.54 23.83
CA ASN A 297 8.93 -3.69 23.59
C ASN A 297 8.49 -2.22 23.66
N THR A 298 7.47 -1.85 22.89
CA THR A 298 7.05 -0.44 22.77
C THR A 298 6.04 0.00 23.82
N LYS A 299 5.42 -0.95 24.53
CA LYS A 299 4.30 -0.73 25.48
C LYS A 299 3.04 -0.18 24.82
N LEU A 300 2.94 -0.28 23.50
CA LEU A 300 1.76 0.07 22.74
C LEU A 300 0.79 -1.12 22.74
N THR A 301 -0.51 -0.83 22.80
CA THR A 301 -1.55 -1.83 22.56
C THR A 301 -2.12 -1.61 21.18
N TRP A 302 -2.15 -2.66 20.39
CA TRP A 302 -2.66 -2.66 19.03
C TRP A 302 -4.00 -3.38 18.95
N GLU A 303 -4.88 -2.89 18.08
CA GLU A 303 -5.97 -3.71 17.55
C GLU A 303 -5.33 -4.96 16.94
N ARG A 304 -5.86 -6.17 17.17
CA ARG A 304 -5.25 -7.41 16.67
C ARG A 304 -5.70 -7.79 15.27
N ASP A 305 -6.98 -7.63 14.95
CA ASP A 305 -7.53 -7.86 13.61
C ASP A 305 -7.66 -6.50 12.92
N ALA A 306 -6.81 -6.21 11.93
CA ALA A 306 -6.92 -4.94 11.19
C ALA A 306 -8.30 -4.85 10.52
N SER A 307 -8.72 -3.64 10.18
CA SER A 307 -9.99 -3.38 9.52
C SER A 307 -10.19 -4.37 8.37
N ARG A 308 -11.31 -5.11 8.34
CA ARG A 308 -11.61 -6.05 7.22
C ARG A 308 -12.06 -5.35 5.95
N ILE A 309 -12.07 -4.02 6.01
CA ILE A 309 -12.56 -3.11 5.02
C ILE A 309 -11.43 -2.13 4.73
N TRP A 310 -11.19 -1.88 3.45
CA TRP A 310 -10.20 -0.91 3.00
C TRP A 310 -10.83 0.47 2.99
N MET A 311 -10.16 1.41 3.64
CA MET A 311 -10.67 2.74 3.97
C MET A 311 -9.77 3.83 3.41
N THR A 312 -10.34 4.98 3.07
CA THR A 312 -9.53 6.19 2.80
C THR A 312 -8.77 6.59 4.06
N ALA A 313 -7.77 7.48 3.91
CA ALA A 313 -7.00 7.96 5.06
C ALA A 313 -7.90 8.65 6.12
N ILE A 314 -8.96 9.33 5.68
CA ILE A 314 -9.93 10.01 6.54
C ILE A 314 -10.87 9.00 7.21
N GLU A 315 -11.48 8.10 6.43
CA GLU A 315 -12.37 7.04 6.95
C GLU A 315 -11.67 6.19 8.01
N GLY A 316 -10.40 5.87 7.79
CA GLY A 316 -9.65 5.11 8.76
C GLY A 316 -9.36 5.91 10.02
N LYS A 317 -9.00 7.20 9.92
CA LYS A 317 -8.83 8.06 11.10
C LYS A 317 -10.11 8.05 11.94
N GLU A 318 -11.25 8.26 11.31
CA GLU A 318 -12.56 8.22 11.96
C GLU A 318 -12.85 6.83 12.56
N TYR A 319 -12.49 5.75 11.86
CA TYR A 319 -12.61 4.39 12.39
C TYR A 319 -11.87 4.23 13.71
N CYS A 320 -10.62 4.68 13.81
CA CYS A 320 -9.87 4.56 15.06
C CYS A 320 -10.37 5.48 16.16
N GLU A 321 -10.78 6.70 15.85
CA GLU A 321 -11.32 7.64 16.85
C GLU A 321 -12.67 7.19 17.45
N ASN A 322 -13.41 6.34 16.73
CA ASN A 322 -14.69 5.79 17.18
C ASN A 322 -14.60 4.31 17.59
N LEU A 323 -13.40 3.72 17.61
CA LEU A 323 -13.22 2.32 17.95
C LEU A 323 -13.42 2.12 19.45
N GLU A 324 -14.33 1.23 19.82
CA GLU A 324 -14.42 0.68 21.18
C GLU A 324 -14.04 -0.80 21.15
N LEU A 325 -12.89 -1.13 21.72
CA LEU A 325 -12.33 -2.48 21.64
C LEU A 325 -11.67 -2.89 22.94
N ASP A 326 -12.03 -4.08 23.43
CA ASP A 326 -11.46 -4.70 24.63
C ASP A 326 -11.55 -3.83 25.90
N GLY A 327 -12.58 -2.99 25.98
CA GLY A 327 -12.82 -2.05 27.08
C GLY A 327 -12.14 -0.69 26.94
N TYR A 328 -11.45 -0.45 25.82
CA TYR A 328 -10.75 0.81 25.54
C TYR A 328 -11.46 1.62 24.46
N THR A 329 -11.42 2.95 24.60
CA THR A 329 -12.06 3.94 23.72
C THR A 329 -11.11 5.06 23.30
N ASP A 330 -9.84 4.97 23.68
CA ASP A 330 -8.74 5.92 23.43
C ASP A 330 -7.87 5.46 22.24
N TRP A 331 -8.47 4.75 21.30
CA TRP A 331 -7.80 4.28 20.09
C TRP A 331 -7.49 5.46 19.17
N ARG A 332 -6.34 5.37 18.50
CA ARG A 332 -5.88 6.38 17.57
C ARG A 332 -5.24 5.75 16.35
N TYR A 333 -5.08 6.58 15.35
CA TYR A 333 -4.26 6.27 14.20
C TYR A 333 -2.79 6.13 14.60
N PRO A 334 -2.06 5.17 13.99
CA PRO A 334 -0.66 4.96 14.29
C PRO A 334 0.23 6.00 13.60
N LEU A 335 1.36 6.29 14.25
CA LEU A 335 2.42 7.14 13.70
C LEU A 335 3.46 6.28 12.95
N ILE A 336 4.23 6.93 12.07
CA ILE A 336 5.12 6.23 11.14
C ILE A 336 6.12 5.35 11.90
N LYS A 337 6.71 5.88 12.96
CA LYS A 337 7.67 5.15 13.80
C LYS A 337 7.04 3.94 14.50
N GLU A 338 5.79 4.05 14.94
CA GLU A 338 5.07 2.97 15.62
C GLU A 338 4.73 1.81 14.67
N LEU A 339 4.32 2.08 13.43
CA LEU A 339 4.10 0.99 12.48
C LEU A 339 5.40 0.27 12.10
N HIS A 340 6.54 0.97 12.06
CA HIS A 340 7.82 0.31 11.84
C HIS A 340 8.20 -0.60 13.00
N THR A 341 7.83 -0.32 14.25
CA THR A 341 8.22 -1.18 15.38
C THR A 341 7.64 -2.58 15.26
N ILE A 342 6.43 -2.71 14.70
CA ILE A 342 5.75 -4.00 14.49
C ILE A 342 6.10 -4.70 13.16
N ALA A 343 6.87 -4.05 12.27
CA ALA A 343 7.35 -4.70 11.06
C ALA A 343 8.46 -5.71 11.39
N ASP A 344 8.38 -6.92 10.83
CA ASP A 344 9.40 -7.97 10.93
C ASP A 344 10.10 -8.10 9.57
N PHE A 345 11.33 -7.58 9.48
CA PHE A 345 12.14 -7.56 8.25
C PHE A 345 12.77 -8.91 7.93
N GLY A 346 12.69 -9.89 8.83
CA GLY A 346 13.00 -11.29 8.57
C GLY A 346 11.83 -12.07 7.94
N GLU A 347 10.66 -11.43 7.81
CA GLU A 347 9.45 -12.00 7.23
C GLU A 347 9.07 -11.32 5.91
N PHE A 348 8.32 -12.03 5.07
CA PHE A 348 7.92 -11.53 3.75
C PHE A 348 6.46 -11.85 3.43
N ARG A 349 5.70 -10.84 2.98
CA ARG A 349 4.31 -10.93 2.51
C ARG A 349 3.35 -11.67 3.47
N PRO A 350 3.08 -11.10 4.66
CA PRO A 350 3.57 -9.81 5.13
C PRO A 350 4.82 -9.93 6.02
N ALA A 351 5.60 -8.86 6.10
CA ALA A 351 6.71 -8.59 7.00
C ALA A 351 6.20 -8.22 8.41
N ILE A 352 5.54 -9.17 9.07
CA ILE A 352 4.97 -9.04 10.41
C ILE A 352 4.70 -10.41 11.01
N ASP A 353 4.68 -10.50 12.34
CA ASP A 353 4.16 -11.67 13.06
C ASP A 353 2.65 -11.84 12.80
N THR A 354 2.31 -12.85 11.98
CA THR A 354 0.92 -13.12 11.60
C THR A 354 0.11 -13.87 12.66
N GLU A 355 0.72 -14.31 13.76
CA GLU A 355 0.03 -14.90 14.91
C GLU A 355 -0.41 -13.80 15.89
N ALA A 356 0.45 -12.80 16.07
CA ALA A 356 0.18 -11.61 16.86
C ALA A 356 -0.71 -10.60 16.12
N PHE A 357 -0.58 -10.44 14.80
CA PHE A 357 -1.33 -9.45 14.00
C PHE A 357 -2.08 -10.10 12.84
N LEU A 358 -3.40 -10.07 12.91
CA LEU A 358 -4.30 -10.71 11.95
C LEU A 358 -4.70 -9.75 10.83
N ASN A 359 -5.07 -10.32 9.67
CA ASN A 359 -5.59 -9.60 8.51
C ASN A 359 -4.64 -8.53 7.94
N MET A 360 -3.35 -8.86 7.85
CA MET A 360 -2.34 -7.96 7.29
C MET A 360 -2.21 -8.07 5.77
N PRO A 361 -1.97 -6.95 5.05
CA PRO A 361 -1.90 -6.95 3.59
C PRO A 361 -0.69 -7.73 3.09
N ARG A 362 -0.91 -8.71 2.20
CA ARG A 362 0.16 -9.56 1.61
C ARG A 362 0.65 -9.07 0.25
N GLN A 363 -0.05 -8.12 -0.36
CA GLN A 363 0.21 -7.60 -1.70
C GLN A 363 0.00 -6.09 -1.69
N SER A 364 0.91 -5.38 -2.34
CA SER A 364 0.84 -3.98 -2.82
C SER A 364 -0.10 -3.05 -2.08
N SER A 365 0.03 -3.05 -0.76
CA SER A 365 -0.79 -2.29 0.16
C SER A 365 -0.08 -2.20 1.51
N GLY A 366 -0.63 -1.41 2.40
CA GLY A 366 -0.08 -1.11 3.71
C GLY A 366 -1.15 -0.75 4.70
N ILE A 367 -0.70 -0.26 5.85
CA ILE A 367 -1.54 0.38 6.86
C ILE A 367 -1.24 1.88 6.83
N TRP A 368 -2.29 2.70 6.79
CA TRP A 368 -2.15 4.16 6.82
C TRP A 368 -1.44 4.65 8.08
N THR A 369 -0.69 5.76 7.95
CA THR A 369 0.05 6.39 9.04
C THR A 369 0.32 7.88 8.78
N PHE A 370 0.64 8.63 9.84
CA PHE A 370 0.76 10.10 9.81
C PHE A 370 2.04 10.63 10.46
N PRO A 371 2.43 11.92 10.25
CA PRO A 371 1.70 13.07 9.63
C PRO A 371 1.56 13.07 8.09
N VAL A 372 0.94 14.13 7.53
CA VAL A 372 0.66 14.35 6.09
C VAL A 372 1.90 14.14 5.21
N SER A 373 1.70 13.61 4.00
CA SER A 373 2.75 13.50 2.99
C SER A 373 3.28 14.85 2.53
N ASN A 374 4.44 14.82 1.87
CA ASN A 374 5.01 15.99 1.20
C ASN A 374 4.22 16.43 -0.04
N HIS A 375 3.29 15.59 -0.50
CA HIS A 375 2.35 15.92 -1.55
C HIS A 375 0.99 16.31 -0.95
N PRO A 376 0.35 17.41 -1.41
CA PRO A 376 -0.85 17.98 -0.77
C PRO A 376 -2.07 17.04 -0.70
N ASP A 377 -2.11 16.01 -1.55
CA ASP A 377 -3.21 15.03 -1.65
C ASP A 377 -2.74 13.60 -1.27
N HIS A 378 -1.55 13.40 -0.67
CA HIS A 378 -1.08 12.08 -0.23
C HIS A 378 -1.03 11.94 1.30
N ALA A 379 -1.24 10.71 1.77
CA ALA A 379 -0.95 10.25 3.13
C ALA A 379 0.15 9.18 3.10
N TRP A 380 0.91 9.03 4.18
CA TRP A 380 1.90 7.95 4.30
C TRP A 380 1.21 6.65 4.69
N HIS A 381 1.76 5.53 4.25
CA HIS A 381 1.43 4.20 4.76
C HIS A 381 2.72 3.37 4.91
N ILE A 382 2.66 2.36 5.78
CA ILE A 382 3.70 1.32 5.84
C ILE A 382 3.22 0.11 5.07
N GLY A 383 3.92 -0.22 3.99
CA GLY A 383 3.67 -1.38 3.16
C GLY A 383 4.19 -2.65 3.83
N PHE A 384 3.30 -3.44 4.41
CA PHE A 384 3.66 -4.70 5.05
C PHE A 384 4.05 -5.87 4.12
N PRO A 385 4.08 -5.80 2.76
CA PRO A 385 4.79 -6.82 2.00
C PRO A 385 6.26 -7.01 2.42
N ASP A 386 6.96 -5.91 2.74
CA ASP A 386 8.38 -5.86 3.08
C ASP A 386 8.79 -4.72 4.04
N GLY A 387 7.83 -3.95 4.60
CA GLY A 387 8.08 -2.93 5.63
C GLY A 387 8.37 -1.51 5.11
N HIS A 388 8.26 -1.26 3.81
CA HIS A 388 8.60 0.05 3.21
C HIS A 388 7.62 1.18 3.61
N THR A 389 8.12 2.42 3.62
CA THR A 389 7.29 3.63 3.71
C THR A 389 6.93 4.12 2.31
N MET A 390 5.66 4.41 2.05
CA MET A 390 5.22 4.98 0.77
C MET A 390 4.09 5.98 0.96
N GLY A 391 4.13 7.05 0.17
CA GLY A 391 3.07 8.05 0.09
C GLY A 391 2.06 7.62 -0.95
N GLN A 392 0.78 7.73 -0.61
CA GLN A 392 -0.31 7.35 -1.50
C GLN A 392 -1.41 8.41 -1.43
N HIS A 393 -2.04 8.69 -2.57
CA HIS A 393 -3.14 9.64 -2.65
C HIS A 393 -4.25 9.31 -1.62
N THR A 394 -4.73 10.28 -0.84
CA THR A 394 -5.64 10.11 0.31
C THR A 394 -6.97 9.43 -0.05
N ALA A 395 -7.42 9.65 -1.29
CA ALA A 395 -8.56 8.98 -1.92
C ALA A 395 -8.42 7.47 -2.14
N SER A 396 -7.19 6.95 -2.08
CA SER A 396 -6.95 5.52 -2.19
C SER A 396 -7.44 4.82 -0.94
N THR A 397 -7.58 3.50 -0.99
CA THR A 397 -7.96 2.74 0.19
C THR A 397 -6.83 1.85 0.66
N LYS A 398 -6.70 1.72 1.99
CA LYS A 398 -5.78 0.78 2.66
C LYS A 398 -6.49 0.15 3.85
N LEU A 399 -5.93 -0.92 4.38
CA LEU A 399 -6.37 -1.43 5.67
C LEU A 399 -5.97 -0.44 6.77
N THR A 400 -6.75 -0.39 7.82
CA THR A 400 -6.52 0.43 9.01
C THR A 400 -6.22 -0.49 10.19
N ARG A 401 -5.26 -0.12 11.03
CA ARG A 401 -5.02 -0.76 12.32
C ARG A 401 -4.85 0.32 13.36
N CYS A 402 -5.63 0.26 14.42
CA CYS A 402 -5.56 1.25 15.48
C CYS A 402 -4.52 0.87 16.53
N VAL A 403 -3.94 1.90 17.15
CA VAL A 403 -3.00 1.77 18.27
C VAL A 403 -3.49 2.63 19.43
N ARG A 404 -3.12 2.26 20.65
CA ARG A 404 -3.30 3.07 21.85
C ARG A 404 -2.10 2.89 22.77
N ALA A 405 -1.96 3.82 23.71
CA ALA A 405 -1.00 3.73 24.80
C ALA A 405 -1.56 4.47 26.01
N ASP A 406 -1.14 4.08 27.21
CA ASP A 406 -1.53 4.80 28.42
C ASP A 406 -0.95 6.23 28.42
N ASN A 407 -1.70 7.18 28.99
CA ASN A 407 -1.33 8.61 29.06
C ASN A 407 -1.04 9.27 27.70
N ASN A 408 -1.67 8.83 26.61
CA ASN A 408 -1.45 9.35 25.26
C ASN A 408 0.03 9.32 24.80
N ALA A 409 0.80 8.34 25.29
CA ALA A 409 2.17 8.14 24.85
C ALA A 409 2.24 7.64 23.39
N ALA A 410 3.36 7.91 22.73
CA ALA A 410 3.66 7.39 21.39
C ALA A 410 5.17 7.35 21.16
N TYR A 411 5.64 6.42 20.33
CA TYR A 411 7.00 6.47 19.83
C TYR A 411 7.08 7.45 18.66
N HIS A 412 7.38 8.72 18.97
CA HIS A 412 7.39 9.80 17.98
C HIS A 412 8.53 10.81 18.21
N ASN A 413 8.46 11.50 19.34
CA ASN A 413 9.38 12.58 19.68
C ASN A 413 10.83 12.10 19.74
N LEU A 414 11.74 12.95 19.26
CA LEU A 414 13.19 12.76 19.39
C LEU A 414 13.67 13.39 20.70
N ALA A 415 14.67 12.77 21.33
CA ALA A 415 15.40 13.36 22.44
C ALA A 415 16.90 13.20 22.19
N LEU A 416 17.54 14.22 21.61
CA LEU A 416 18.94 14.19 21.20
C LEU A 416 19.82 15.01 22.16
N VAL A 417 21.04 14.52 22.40
CA VAL A 417 22.07 15.21 23.21
C VAL A 417 23.39 15.17 22.46
N ASP A 418 23.99 16.33 22.24
CA ASP A 418 25.36 16.45 21.73
C ASP A 418 26.33 16.16 22.89
N ASN A 419 27.21 15.18 22.70
CA ASN A 419 28.18 14.78 23.71
C ASN A 419 29.46 15.66 23.67
N ASN A 420 29.56 16.58 22.71
CA ASN A 420 30.68 17.51 22.49
C ASN A 420 32.02 16.82 22.17
N ASP A 421 31.98 15.59 21.67
CA ASP A 421 33.12 14.77 21.24
C ASP A 421 32.96 14.27 19.80
N GLY A 422 32.01 14.84 19.05
CA GLY A 422 31.64 14.40 17.71
C GLY A 422 30.64 13.22 17.69
N THR A 423 30.01 12.93 18.83
CA THR A 423 28.90 11.96 18.93
C THR A 423 27.60 12.60 19.44
N VAL A 424 26.47 11.98 19.09
CA VAL A 424 25.13 12.38 19.53
C VAL A 424 24.45 11.20 20.21
N THR A 425 23.88 11.40 21.39
CA THR A 425 23.06 10.39 22.06
C THR A 425 21.58 10.61 21.76
N GLU A 426 20.91 9.61 21.20
CA GLU A 426 19.45 9.51 21.09
C GLU A 426 18.92 8.82 22.36
N LYS A 427 18.18 9.56 23.18
CA LYS A 427 17.80 9.18 24.54
C LYS A 427 16.58 8.25 24.61
N VAL A 428 15.72 8.20 23.58
CA VAL A 428 14.52 7.36 23.61
C VAL A 428 14.88 5.88 23.43
N THR A 429 15.80 5.58 22.52
CA THR A 429 16.34 4.25 22.23
C THR A 429 17.64 3.95 22.97
N ASN A 430 18.22 4.96 23.63
CA ASN A 430 19.50 4.91 24.31
C ASN A 430 20.61 4.41 23.38
N ARG A 431 20.86 5.16 22.30
CA ARG A 431 21.87 4.87 21.27
C ARG A 431 22.78 6.05 21.06
N MET A 432 24.05 5.78 20.80
CA MET A 432 25.04 6.81 20.47
C MET A 432 25.39 6.73 18.99
N TRP A 433 25.43 7.89 18.34
CA TRP A 433 25.57 8.04 16.90
C TRP A 433 26.79 8.88 16.57
N GLN A 434 27.42 8.57 15.44
CA GLN A 434 28.38 9.47 14.82
C GLN A 434 27.68 10.78 14.44
N GLN A 435 28.22 11.93 14.84
CA GLN A 435 27.64 13.25 14.52
C GLN A 435 27.89 13.65 13.06
N HIS A 436 29.13 13.49 12.61
CA HIS A 436 29.60 13.84 11.27
C HIS A 436 30.00 12.59 10.51
N ILE A 437 29.54 12.46 9.26
CA ILE A 437 30.00 11.40 8.36
C ILE A 437 31.27 11.82 7.61
N ASP A 438 31.89 10.88 6.92
CA ASP A 438 33.10 11.10 6.11
C ASP A 438 32.83 11.54 4.66
N PHE A 439 31.55 11.57 4.25
CA PHE A 439 31.11 11.89 2.89
C PHE A 439 31.62 10.93 1.81
N GLU A 440 32.01 9.71 2.19
CA GLU A 440 32.33 8.65 1.24
C GLU A 440 31.10 7.75 1.02
N ARG A 441 30.86 7.41 -0.24
CA ARG A 441 29.80 6.47 -0.62
C ARG A 441 30.43 5.12 -0.91
N ARG A 442 29.86 4.07 -0.33
CA ARG A 442 30.42 2.71 -0.31
C ARG A 442 29.36 1.68 -0.71
N SER A 443 29.82 0.50 -1.13
CA SER A 443 28.95 -0.68 -1.20
C SER A 443 28.41 -1.00 0.19
N TRP A 444 27.42 -1.88 0.27
CA TRP A 444 26.83 -2.26 1.54
C TRP A 444 27.85 -2.96 2.46
N GLU A 445 28.59 -3.95 1.94
CA GLU A 445 29.62 -4.68 2.71
C GLU A 445 30.76 -3.76 3.16
N ASP A 446 31.23 -2.86 2.28
CA ASP A 446 32.27 -1.88 2.63
C ASP A 446 31.77 -0.90 3.71
N SER A 447 30.46 -0.61 3.75
CA SER A 447 29.86 0.27 4.77
C SER A 447 29.74 -0.41 6.12
N ILE A 448 29.46 -1.72 6.13
CA ILE A 448 29.52 -2.55 7.34
C ILE A 448 30.96 -2.52 7.88
N GLN A 449 31.94 -2.92 7.06
CA GLN A 449 33.35 -2.96 7.46
C GLN A 449 33.85 -1.59 7.94
N TYR A 450 33.47 -0.49 7.26
CA TYR A 450 33.81 0.86 7.68
C TYR A 450 33.35 1.16 9.12
N CYS A 451 32.15 0.75 9.51
CA CYS A 451 31.68 0.97 10.87
C CYS A 451 32.34 0.00 11.87
N GLU A 452 32.48 -1.28 11.52
CA GLU A 452 33.11 -2.29 12.39
C GLU A 452 34.58 -1.97 12.72
N GLU A 453 35.31 -1.38 11.78
CA GLU A 453 36.72 -1.01 11.95
C GLU A 453 36.91 0.37 12.60
N MET A 454 35.83 1.10 12.88
CA MET A 454 35.89 2.47 13.38
C MET A 454 36.36 2.51 14.82
N ASN A 455 37.46 3.23 15.07
CA ASN A 455 37.85 3.68 16.41
C ASN A 455 37.65 5.20 16.52
N PHE A 456 36.59 5.61 17.20
CA PHE A 456 36.15 7.01 17.26
C PHE A 456 35.57 7.37 18.61
N ALA A 457 35.86 8.60 19.09
CA ALA A 457 35.45 9.13 20.39
C ALA A 457 35.81 8.23 21.60
N GLY A 458 36.86 7.39 21.45
CA GLY A 458 37.30 6.46 22.49
C GLY A 458 36.58 5.11 22.51
N TYR A 459 35.82 4.80 21.46
CA TYR A 459 35.07 3.55 21.31
C TYR A 459 35.46 2.81 20.03
N ASP A 460 35.40 1.49 20.08
CA ASP A 460 35.76 0.54 19.00
C ASP A 460 34.66 -0.50 18.72
N ASP A 461 33.45 -0.26 19.23
CA ASP A 461 32.24 -1.11 19.11
C ASP A 461 31.19 -0.44 18.19
N TRP A 462 31.64 0.34 17.21
CA TRP A 462 30.80 0.97 16.22
C TRP A 462 30.31 -0.05 15.19
N ARG A 463 29.07 0.15 14.72
CA ARG A 463 28.46 -0.71 13.70
C ARG A 463 27.52 0.08 12.80
N LEU A 464 27.13 -0.56 11.70
CA LEU A 464 26.07 -0.02 10.87
C LEU A 464 24.71 -0.23 11.59
N PRO A 465 23.83 0.78 11.66
CA PRO A 465 22.54 0.67 12.31
C PRO A 465 21.58 -0.18 11.50
N ASP A 466 20.67 -0.88 12.19
CA ASP A 466 19.58 -1.57 11.52
C ASP A 466 18.54 -0.58 10.96
N PHE A 467 17.55 -1.11 10.22
CA PHE A 467 16.51 -0.29 9.60
C PHE A 467 15.72 0.55 10.61
N LYS A 468 15.31 -0.04 11.73
CA LYS A 468 14.49 0.63 12.76
C LYS A 468 15.30 1.65 13.52
N GLU A 469 16.58 1.36 13.79
CA GLU A 469 17.52 2.30 14.38
C GLU A 469 17.75 3.51 13.48
N MET A 470 17.97 3.32 12.17
CA MET A 470 18.12 4.44 11.22
C MET A 470 16.86 5.31 11.16
N ILE A 471 15.67 4.70 11.20
CA ILE A 471 14.38 5.42 11.25
C ILE A 471 14.19 6.18 12.58
N SER A 472 14.80 5.72 13.67
CA SER A 472 14.62 6.30 15.02
C SER A 472 15.01 7.77 15.11
N ILE A 473 16.04 8.19 14.36
CA ILE A 473 16.58 9.56 14.37
C ILE A 473 15.91 10.52 13.38
N GLY A 474 14.89 10.05 12.65
CA GLY A 474 14.06 10.90 11.80
C GLY A 474 12.99 11.69 12.57
N ASP A 475 12.85 12.98 12.29
CA ASP A 475 11.72 13.83 12.67
C ASP A 475 10.67 13.77 11.58
N PHE A 476 9.65 12.93 11.76
CA PHE A 476 8.59 12.74 10.78
C PHE A 476 7.59 13.89 10.72
N ASN A 477 7.71 14.93 11.57
CA ASN A 477 6.96 16.18 11.38
C ASN A 477 7.54 17.04 10.25
N LYS A 478 8.75 16.73 9.80
CA LYS A 478 9.41 17.38 8.68
C LYS A 478 9.44 16.45 7.48
N VAL A 479 9.19 17.02 6.32
CA VAL A 479 9.22 16.29 5.05
C VAL A 479 10.66 16.05 4.58
N TYR A 480 11.46 17.11 4.59
CA TYR A 480 12.79 17.12 3.99
C TYR A 480 13.58 18.37 4.43
N PRO A 481 14.74 18.24 5.09
CA PRO A 481 15.24 17.00 5.70
C PRO A 481 14.40 16.61 6.93
N SER A 482 14.16 15.32 7.10
CA SER A 482 13.58 14.77 8.33
C SER A 482 14.62 14.63 9.44
N ILE A 483 15.92 14.56 9.15
CA ILE A 483 16.95 14.55 10.19
C ILE A 483 17.14 15.94 10.82
N ASP A 484 17.38 15.98 12.12
CA ASP A 484 17.73 17.22 12.82
C ASP A 484 19.15 17.68 12.45
N GLN A 485 19.25 18.73 11.64
CA GLN A 485 20.54 19.25 11.18
C GLN A 485 21.32 20.04 12.24
N THR A 486 20.72 20.37 13.38
CA THR A 486 21.46 20.94 14.52
C THR A 486 22.31 19.87 15.17
N PHE A 487 21.79 18.65 15.30
CA PHE A 487 22.55 17.53 15.87
C PHE A 487 23.34 16.75 14.81
N PHE A 488 22.87 16.66 13.57
CA PHE A 488 23.53 15.93 12.48
C PHE A 488 23.82 16.87 11.30
N PRO A 489 24.76 17.81 11.48
CA PRO A 489 25.05 18.85 10.49
C PRO A 489 25.58 18.25 9.18
N ASN A 490 25.31 18.95 8.08
CA ASN A 490 25.76 18.60 6.73
C ASN A 490 25.31 17.23 6.20
N THR A 491 24.34 16.57 6.83
CA THR A 491 23.81 15.28 6.36
C THR A 491 23.28 15.37 4.92
N PRO A 492 23.84 14.61 3.95
CA PRO A 492 23.40 14.60 2.55
C PRO A 492 21.97 14.06 2.34
N SER A 493 20.95 14.85 2.69
CA SER A 493 19.56 14.39 2.81
C SER A 493 18.91 14.00 1.47
N LYS A 494 19.50 14.41 0.33
CA LYS A 494 19.09 13.96 -1.03
C LYS A 494 19.49 12.52 -1.34
N TYR A 495 20.39 11.95 -0.55
CA TYR A 495 20.96 10.62 -0.75
C TYR A 495 20.50 9.67 0.33
N LEU A 496 20.81 8.40 0.13
CA LEU A 496 20.44 7.31 1.03
C LEU A 496 21.64 6.89 1.86
N PHE A 497 21.34 6.29 3.00
CA PHE A 497 22.27 5.71 3.95
C PHE A 497 22.01 4.23 4.07
N TRP A 498 23.07 3.43 4.05
CA TRP A 498 22.94 2.01 4.28
C TRP A 498 22.49 1.72 5.72
N THR A 499 21.70 0.66 5.85
CA THR A 499 21.35 0.02 7.12
C THR A 499 21.96 -1.38 7.12
N SER A 500 22.21 -2.00 8.27
CA SER A 500 22.66 -3.40 8.37
C SER A 500 21.57 -4.40 7.99
N SER A 501 20.32 -3.96 7.80
CA SER A 501 19.19 -4.80 7.40
C SER A 501 19.19 -5.10 5.91
N ALA A 502 19.16 -6.37 5.55
CA ALA A 502 18.93 -6.82 4.19
C ALA A 502 17.43 -6.88 3.84
N LYS A 503 17.11 -6.98 2.54
CA LYS A 503 15.75 -7.16 2.07
C LYS A 503 15.50 -8.62 1.71
N VAL A 504 14.61 -9.30 2.43
CA VAL A 504 14.25 -10.72 2.21
C VAL A 504 13.54 -10.97 0.87
N GLY A 505 12.88 -9.95 0.31
CA GLY A 505 12.16 -10.05 -0.96
C GLY A 505 13.09 -10.09 -2.19
N THR A 506 12.82 -10.99 -3.14
CA THR A 506 13.56 -11.09 -4.42
C THR A 506 13.28 -9.90 -5.36
N GLU A 507 14.07 -9.74 -6.43
CA GLU A 507 13.84 -8.79 -7.55
C GLU A 507 12.41 -8.81 -8.12
N ARG A 508 11.70 -9.94 -8.00
CA ARG A 508 10.28 -10.05 -8.35
C ARG A 508 9.46 -10.30 -7.10
N GLN A 509 8.86 -9.24 -6.56
CA GLN A 509 8.00 -9.29 -5.36
C GLN A 509 6.81 -10.27 -5.48
N ASN A 510 6.54 -10.84 -6.67
CA ASN A 510 5.41 -11.70 -7.01
C ASN A 510 5.62 -13.23 -6.90
N PHE A 511 6.75 -13.73 -6.39
CA PHE A 511 7.02 -15.18 -6.36
C PHE A 511 5.98 -15.98 -5.55
N ARG A 512 5.54 -17.13 -6.10
CA ARG A 512 4.75 -18.18 -5.43
C ARG A 512 5.35 -19.55 -5.77
N PRO A 513 5.44 -20.52 -4.83
CA PRO A 513 5.00 -20.43 -3.43
C PRO A 513 5.85 -19.45 -2.61
N LEU A 514 5.25 -18.86 -1.58
CA LEU A 514 5.99 -18.00 -0.64
C LEU A 514 6.98 -18.85 0.17
N PRO A 515 8.12 -18.28 0.61
CA PRO A 515 8.98 -18.97 1.57
C PRO A 515 8.18 -19.32 2.84
N ALA A 516 8.58 -20.40 3.51
CA ALA A 516 8.03 -20.72 4.83
C ALA A 516 8.29 -19.55 5.79
N ARG A 517 7.43 -19.36 6.79
CA ARG A 517 7.67 -18.40 7.87
C ARG A 517 8.93 -18.78 8.65
N LYS A 518 9.61 -17.80 9.22
CA LYS A 518 10.83 -17.96 10.03
C LYS A 518 10.65 -19.05 11.08
N ASN A 519 9.53 -19.05 11.81
CA ASN A 519 9.22 -20.07 12.84
C ASN A 519 8.98 -21.50 12.32
N LYS A 520 8.92 -21.69 11.00
CA LYS A 520 8.75 -22.98 10.31
C LYS A 520 9.95 -23.33 9.44
N GLN A 521 10.96 -22.48 9.40
CA GLN A 521 12.19 -22.71 8.66
C GLN A 521 13.19 -23.44 9.56
N PRO A 522 13.86 -24.49 9.05
CA PRO A 522 15.02 -25.04 9.73
C PRO A 522 16.24 -24.11 9.53
N PRO A 523 17.25 -24.15 10.43
CA PRO A 523 18.36 -23.19 10.43
C PRO A 523 19.12 -23.04 9.11
N GLU A 524 19.24 -24.10 8.31
CA GLU A 524 19.88 -24.07 6.99
C GLU A 524 19.15 -23.18 5.96
N MET A 525 17.87 -22.87 6.19
CA MET A 525 17.10 -21.96 5.34
C MET A 525 17.42 -20.49 5.62
N TYR A 526 18.05 -20.17 6.76
CA TYR A 526 18.44 -18.80 7.10
C TYR A 526 19.65 -18.31 6.32
N ASN A 527 20.48 -19.21 5.80
CA ASN A 527 21.59 -18.80 4.94
C ASN A 527 21.08 -18.47 3.52
N LEU A 528 21.05 -17.18 3.19
CA LEU A 528 20.61 -16.63 1.91
C LEU A 528 21.75 -16.08 1.04
N VAL A 529 23.00 -16.29 1.46
CA VAL A 529 24.19 -15.83 0.74
C VAL A 529 24.19 -16.38 -0.69
N GLY A 530 24.37 -15.48 -1.67
CA GLY A 530 24.40 -15.80 -3.11
C GLY A 530 23.07 -16.29 -3.70
N LYS A 531 21.97 -16.29 -2.94
CA LYS A 531 20.63 -16.66 -3.44
C LYS A 531 19.92 -15.42 -4.02
N LYS A 532 19.04 -15.64 -5.01
CA LYS A 532 18.26 -14.57 -5.69
C LYS A 532 17.41 -13.67 -4.77
N GLY A 533 17.16 -14.07 -3.52
CA GLY A 533 16.45 -13.28 -2.51
C GLY A 533 17.37 -12.46 -1.61
N GLY A 534 18.68 -12.65 -1.70
CA GLY A 534 19.67 -12.00 -0.88
C GLY A 534 20.55 -11.03 -1.64
N THR A 535 20.07 -10.39 -2.70
CA THR A 535 20.85 -9.43 -3.51
C THR A 535 20.49 -7.96 -3.24
N GLN A 536 19.46 -7.71 -2.42
CA GLN A 536 19.01 -6.36 -2.09
C GLN A 536 19.20 -6.04 -0.61
N ARG A 537 19.51 -4.78 -0.32
CA ARG A 537 19.77 -4.22 1.01
C ARG A 537 18.95 -2.97 1.23
N TRP A 538 18.55 -2.72 2.47
CA TRP A 538 17.81 -1.51 2.78
C TRP A 538 18.73 -0.32 2.91
N ALA A 539 18.40 0.73 2.16
CA ALA A 539 18.94 2.06 2.36
C ALA A 539 17.81 3.03 2.69
N VAL A 540 18.04 3.92 3.65
CA VAL A 540 17.08 4.91 4.13
C VAL A 540 17.62 6.31 3.89
N GLY A 541 16.76 7.22 3.42
CA GLY A 541 17.07 8.63 3.27
C GLY A 541 16.35 9.48 4.30
N TYR A 542 16.79 10.73 4.42
CA TYR A 542 16.16 11.73 5.29
C TYR A 542 15.20 12.65 4.54
N ALA A 543 14.66 12.18 3.42
CA ALA A 543 13.38 12.62 2.90
C ALA A 543 12.33 11.60 3.39
N VAL A 544 11.23 12.03 4.00
CA VAL A 544 10.20 11.08 4.45
C VAL A 544 9.73 10.25 3.25
N GLY A 545 9.66 8.93 3.44
CA GLY A 545 9.33 7.98 2.38
C GLY A 545 10.52 7.50 1.53
N ALA A 546 11.73 8.00 1.76
CA ALA A 546 12.94 7.48 1.13
C ALA A 546 13.42 6.23 1.86
N GLY A 547 12.98 5.05 1.42
CA GLY A 547 13.45 3.76 1.91
C GLY A 547 13.33 2.72 0.80
N TYR A 548 14.47 2.18 0.35
CA TYR A 548 14.50 1.33 -0.84
C TYR A 548 15.34 0.08 -0.61
N GLY A 549 14.86 -1.04 -1.15
CA GLY A 549 15.70 -2.20 -1.41
C GLY A 549 16.54 -1.95 -2.65
N LEU A 550 17.85 -1.78 -2.46
CA LEU A 550 18.81 -1.49 -3.52
C LEU A 550 19.77 -2.65 -3.71
N ASN A 551 20.36 -2.74 -4.90
CA ASN A 551 21.48 -3.65 -5.14
C ASN A 551 22.64 -3.28 -4.20
N GLU A 552 23.25 -4.26 -3.55
CA GLU A 552 24.31 -4.08 -2.53
C GLU A 552 25.56 -3.32 -3.03
N GLU A 553 25.82 -3.35 -4.34
CA GLU A 553 26.93 -2.63 -4.98
C GLU A 553 26.63 -1.14 -5.20
N THR A 554 25.40 -0.69 -4.93
CA THR A 554 25.00 0.71 -5.16
C THR A 554 25.69 1.61 -4.14
N PRO A 555 26.52 2.60 -4.54
CA PRO A 555 27.25 3.41 -3.58
C PRO A 555 26.34 4.36 -2.80
N ASN A 556 26.23 4.16 -1.49
CA ASN A 556 25.46 5.00 -0.55
C ASN A 556 26.30 5.39 0.67
N TYR A 557 25.83 6.37 1.46
CA TYR A 557 26.54 6.83 2.65
C TYR A 557 26.37 5.86 3.83
N ALA A 558 27.26 5.96 4.81
CA ALA A 558 27.14 5.26 6.09
C ALA A 558 27.13 6.28 7.24
N ARG A 559 26.38 5.97 8.30
CA ARG A 559 26.46 6.65 9.59
C ARG A 559 26.46 5.57 10.66
N CYS A 560 27.51 5.51 11.45
CA CYS A 560 27.68 4.45 12.42
C CYS A 560 26.96 4.76 13.73
N ILE A 561 26.51 3.70 14.39
CA ILE A 561 25.85 3.69 15.69
C ILE A 561 26.64 2.80 16.64
N ARG A 562 26.47 3.01 17.94
CA ARG A 562 26.85 2.05 18.98
C ARG A 562 25.79 1.98 20.08
N ASN A 563 25.78 0.84 20.78
CA ASN A 563 24.96 0.64 21.97
C ASN A 563 25.82 0.99 23.19
N PRO A 564 25.58 2.12 23.86
CA PRO A 564 26.42 2.58 24.98
C PRO A 564 26.36 1.69 26.22
#